data_AF-A0A957B7Z5-F1
#
_entry.id   AF-A0A957B7Z5-F1
#
_cell.length_a   1.000
_cell.length_b   1.000
_cell.length_c   1.000
_cell.angle_alpha   90.00
_cell.angle_beta   90.00
_cell.angle_gamma   90.00
#
_symmetry.space_group_name_H-M   'P 1'
#
loop_
_entity.id
_entity.type
_entity.pdbx_description
1 polymer ?
#
loop_
_entity_poly.entity_id
_entity_poly.type
_entity_poly.pdbx_seq_one_letter_code
_entity_poly.pdbx_strand_id
1 'polypeptide(L)'
;MDISNIPADEPVKLIIGAGSQMYPGWIPTQKEDLNLLDRQDWVDSFSDRKVDLFLCEHVWEHLTLEEAHRAAALCYEFLKPGGNLRVAVPDGNFPPEDYQRMARGDAPPGHPAADHKTVYTYKTFPEIFCKA
;
A
#
# COMPACT_ATOMS: atom_id res chain seq x y z
N MET A 1 -8.16 4.85 -12.17
CA MET A 1 -8.49 3.51 -12.76
C MET A 1 -10.01 3.42 -12.97
N ASP A 2 -10.57 2.40 -13.64
CA ASP A 2 -12.01 2.08 -13.54
C ASP A 2 -12.23 0.56 -13.38
N ILE A 3 -12.59 0.12 -12.17
CA ILE A 3 -12.89 -1.30 -11.86
C ILE A 3 -14.37 -1.66 -12.01
N SER A 4 -15.24 -0.70 -12.33
CA SER A 4 -16.68 -0.92 -12.41
C SER A 4 -17.09 -1.88 -13.54
N ASN A 5 -16.22 -2.04 -14.54
CA ASN A 5 -16.43 -2.92 -15.69
C ASN A 5 -16.08 -4.39 -15.42
N ILE A 6 -15.53 -4.73 -14.24
CA ILE A 6 -15.22 -6.11 -13.88
C ILE A 6 -16.53 -6.83 -13.52
N PRO A 7 -16.80 -8.03 -14.08
CA PRO A 7 -18.00 -8.79 -13.76
C PRO A 7 -18.21 -8.97 -12.26
N ALA A 8 -19.46 -8.88 -11.80
CA ALA A 8 -19.77 -8.82 -10.37
C ALA A 8 -19.36 -10.10 -9.60
N ASP A 9 -19.33 -11.24 -10.28
CA ASP A 9 -18.93 -12.56 -9.80
C ASP A 9 -17.41 -12.81 -9.85
N GLU A 10 -16.64 -11.90 -10.46
CA GLU A 10 -15.19 -11.97 -10.46
C GLU A 10 -14.57 -11.19 -9.29
N PRO A 11 -13.53 -11.75 -8.63
CA PRO A 11 -12.86 -11.07 -7.52
C PRO A 11 -11.98 -9.93 -8.02
N VAL A 12 -12.08 -8.76 -7.38
CA VAL A 12 -11.21 -7.62 -7.63
C VAL A 12 -9.96 -7.75 -6.76
N LYS A 13 -8.79 -7.84 -7.40
CA LYS A 13 -7.50 -8.02 -6.72
C LYS A 13 -6.54 -6.95 -7.23
N LEU A 14 -6.03 -6.11 -6.35
CA LEU A 14 -5.26 -4.91 -6.73
C LEU A 14 -3.90 -4.89 -6.03
N ILE A 15 -2.84 -4.56 -6.77
CA ILE A 15 -1.49 -4.35 -6.24
C ILE A 15 -1.26 -2.85 -6.16
N ILE A 16 -1.16 -2.31 -4.94
CA ILE A 16 -0.90 -0.91 -4.66
C ILE A 16 0.61 -0.67 -4.71
N GLY A 17 1.05 0.24 -5.59
CA GLY A 17 2.48 0.55 -5.75
C GLY A 17 3.21 -0.63 -6.38
N ALA A 18 2.67 -1.16 -7.47
CA ALA A 18 3.12 -2.42 -8.07
C ALA A 18 4.58 -2.37 -8.56
N GLY A 19 5.12 -1.20 -8.89
CA GLY A 19 6.43 -1.10 -9.51
C GLY A 19 6.46 -1.95 -10.79
N SER A 20 7.31 -2.98 -10.84
CA SER A 20 7.38 -3.94 -11.95
C SER A 20 6.57 -5.23 -11.73
N GLN A 21 5.89 -5.38 -10.60
CA GLN A 21 5.14 -6.59 -10.26
C GLN A 21 3.92 -6.77 -11.16
N MET A 22 3.81 -7.95 -11.77
CA MET A 22 2.71 -8.35 -12.63
C MET A 22 2.28 -9.77 -12.26
N TYR A 23 1.11 -9.93 -11.65
CA TYR A 23 0.57 -11.23 -11.28
C TYR A 23 -0.72 -11.54 -12.04
N PRO A 24 -0.90 -12.78 -12.55
CA PRO A 24 -2.12 -13.16 -13.24
C PRO A 24 -3.40 -12.88 -12.42
N GLY A 25 -4.33 -12.15 -13.02
CA GLY A 25 -5.59 -11.76 -12.40
C GLY A 25 -5.46 -10.75 -11.26
N TRP A 26 -4.32 -10.07 -11.14
CA TRP A 26 -4.16 -8.89 -10.29
C TRP A 26 -4.06 -7.65 -11.16
N ILE A 27 -4.64 -6.55 -10.69
CA ILE A 27 -4.58 -5.25 -11.34
C ILE A 27 -3.42 -4.47 -10.71
N PRO A 28 -2.31 -4.25 -11.42
CA PRO A 28 -1.20 -3.45 -10.90
C PRO A 28 -1.56 -1.97 -10.95
N THR A 29 -1.26 -1.22 -9.88
CA THR A 29 -1.38 0.24 -9.85
C THR A 29 -0.10 0.91 -9.46
N GLN A 30 0.16 2.05 -10.09
CA GLN A 30 1.14 3.03 -9.64
C GLN A 30 0.44 4.14 -8.85
N LYS A 31 1.24 5.05 -8.28
CA LYS A 31 0.73 6.20 -7.52
C LYS A 31 -0.18 7.09 -8.38
N GLU A 32 0.10 7.17 -9.67
CA GLU A 32 -0.65 7.96 -10.65
C GLU A 32 -2.00 7.30 -11.01
N ASP A 33 -2.14 5.99 -10.80
CA ASP A 33 -3.37 5.26 -11.08
C ASP A 33 -4.34 5.24 -9.89
N LEU A 34 -3.79 5.29 -8.66
CA LEU A 34 -4.51 5.31 -7.38
C LEU A 34 -3.68 6.00 -6.28
N ASN A 35 -4.10 7.19 -5.86
CA ASN A 35 -3.50 7.97 -4.79
C ASN A 35 -4.06 7.55 -3.42
N LEU A 36 -3.21 6.95 -2.58
CA LEU A 36 -3.57 6.47 -1.24
C LEU A 36 -3.97 7.57 -0.25
N LEU A 37 -3.81 8.85 -0.59
CA LEU A 37 -4.08 9.97 0.30
C LEU A 37 -5.27 10.82 -0.17
N ASP A 38 -5.85 10.51 -1.33
CA ASP A 38 -6.98 11.25 -1.89
C ASP A 38 -8.20 10.34 -2.01
N ARG A 39 -9.15 10.49 -1.08
CA ARG A 39 -10.38 9.69 -1.08
C ARG A 39 -11.19 9.84 -2.37
N GLN A 40 -11.16 11.00 -3.04
CA GLN A 40 -11.95 11.20 -4.25
C GLN A 40 -11.47 10.28 -5.38
N ASP A 41 -10.16 10.07 -5.49
CA ASP A 41 -9.57 9.16 -6.47
C ASP A 41 -10.03 7.70 -6.29
N TRP A 42 -10.27 7.28 -5.04
CA TRP A 42 -10.85 5.96 -4.73
C TRP A 42 -12.32 5.88 -5.12
N VAL A 43 -13.11 6.92 -4.84
CA VAL A 43 -14.52 6.99 -5.23
C VAL A 43 -14.64 6.94 -6.74
N ASP A 44 -13.84 7.73 -7.45
CA ASP A 44 -13.87 7.80 -8.91
C ASP A 44 -13.38 6.49 -9.53
N SER A 45 -12.35 5.85 -8.94
CA SER A 45 -11.82 4.61 -9.47
C SER A 45 -12.72 3.40 -9.23
N PHE A 46 -13.42 3.36 -8.10
CA PHE A 46 -14.12 2.16 -7.62
C PHE A 46 -15.64 2.26 -7.68
N SER A 47 -16.19 3.48 -7.78
CA SER A 47 -17.63 3.71 -7.67
C SER A 47 -18.19 3.00 -6.41
N ASP A 48 -19.23 2.18 -6.56
CA ASP A 48 -19.79 1.39 -5.46
C ASP A 48 -19.12 0.01 -5.27
N ARG A 49 -18.16 -0.37 -6.13
CA ARG A 49 -17.50 -1.68 -6.08
C ARG A 49 -16.43 -1.70 -4.99
N LYS A 50 -16.49 -2.70 -4.10
CA LYS A 50 -15.44 -2.97 -3.11
C LYS A 50 -14.43 -3.97 -3.63
N VAL A 51 -13.19 -3.87 -3.14
CA VAL A 51 -12.07 -4.73 -3.53
C VAL A 51 -12.03 -5.97 -2.64
N ASP A 52 -11.72 -7.14 -3.22
CA ASP A 52 -11.60 -8.38 -2.46
C ASP A 52 -10.21 -8.53 -1.83
N LEU A 53 -9.14 -8.22 -2.57
CA LEU A 53 -7.76 -8.33 -2.09
C LEU A 53 -6.90 -7.12 -2.49
N PHE A 54 -6.20 -6.55 -1.52
CA PHE A 54 -5.08 -5.63 -1.75
C PHE A 54 -3.76 -6.32 -1.44
N LEU A 55 -2.77 -6.11 -2.30
CA LEU A 55 -1.36 -6.40 -2.06
C LEU A 55 -0.58 -5.09 -2.11
N CYS A 56 0.30 -4.87 -1.16
CA CYS A 56 1.10 -3.65 -1.12
C CYS A 56 2.47 -3.94 -0.49
N GLU A 57 3.54 -3.78 -1.25
CA GLU A 57 4.90 -4.04 -0.79
C GLU A 57 5.73 -2.80 -1.10
N HIS A 58 6.54 -2.36 -0.14
CA HIS A 58 7.41 -1.21 -0.29
C HIS A 58 6.71 0.13 -0.58
N VAL A 59 5.63 0.43 0.16
CA VAL A 59 4.88 1.69 0.00
C VAL A 59 4.73 2.43 1.32
N TRP A 60 4.41 1.74 2.42
CA TRP A 60 4.10 2.40 3.70
C TRP A 60 5.31 3.13 4.30
N GLU A 61 6.52 2.72 3.98
CA GLU A 61 7.75 3.41 4.41
C GLU A 61 7.93 4.78 3.74
N HIS A 62 7.29 5.03 2.59
CA HIS A 62 7.27 6.31 1.89
C HIS A 62 6.21 7.28 2.44
N LEU A 63 5.38 6.82 3.37
CA LEU A 63 4.34 7.62 4.02
C LEU A 63 4.83 8.11 5.38
N THR A 64 4.47 9.34 5.75
CA THR A 64 4.51 9.77 7.16
C THR A 64 3.50 8.96 7.97
N LEU A 65 3.64 8.91 9.30
CA LEU A 65 2.69 8.18 10.15
C LEU A 65 1.23 8.62 9.98
N GLU A 66 0.98 9.92 9.78
CA GLU A 66 -0.37 10.45 9.53
C GLU A 66 -0.91 10.02 8.15
N GLU A 67 -0.07 10.07 7.12
CA GLU A 67 -0.39 9.57 5.79
C GLU A 67 -0.68 8.06 5.82
N ALA A 68 0.12 7.29 6.57
CA ALA A 68 -0.02 5.84 6.71
C ALA A 68 -1.35 5.45 7.36
N HIS A 69 -1.80 6.16 8.40
CA HIS A 69 -3.11 5.94 9.01
C HIS A 69 -4.26 6.28 8.06
N ARG A 70 -4.16 7.39 7.32
CA ARG A 70 -5.18 7.78 6.32
C ARG A 70 -5.28 6.75 5.19
N ALA A 71 -4.15 6.29 4.67
CA ALA A 71 -4.09 5.25 3.65
C ALA A 71 -4.70 3.93 4.15
N ALA A 72 -4.40 3.52 5.39
CA ALA A 72 -4.98 2.32 5.98
C ALA A 72 -6.50 2.43 6.14
N ALA A 73 -7.03 3.58 6.56
CA ALA A 73 -8.46 3.83 6.67
C ALA A 73 -9.16 3.76 5.30
N LEU A 74 -8.55 4.31 4.25
CA LEU A 74 -9.11 4.20 2.88
C LEU A 74 -9.07 2.76 2.36
N CYS A 75 -7.97 2.05 2.59
CA CYS A 75 -7.92 0.63 2.25
C CYS A 75 -9.06 -0.13 2.94
N TYR A 76 -9.29 0.10 4.23
CA TYR A 76 -10.37 -0.55 4.98
C TYR A 76 -11.76 -0.14 4.47
N GLU A 77 -11.97 1.15 4.19
CA GLU A 77 -13.24 1.66 3.67
C GLU A 77 -13.63 0.99 2.35
N PHE A 78 -12.67 0.80 1.44
CA PHE A 78 -12.91 0.24 0.10
C PHE A 78 -12.69 -1.27 -0.01
N LEU A 79 -12.25 -1.92 1.07
CA LEU A 79 -12.18 -3.37 1.16
C LEU A 79 -13.57 -3.95 1.44
N LYS A 80 -13.88 -5.06 0.78
CA LYS A 80 -15.12 -5.82 1.02
C LYS A 80 -15.06 -6.49 2.41
N PRO A 81 -16.20 -6.67 3.10
CA PRO A 81 -16.23 -7.50 4.31
C PRO A 81 -15.68 -8.90 4.05
N GLY A 82 -14.70 -9.33 4.86
CA GLY A 82 -13.97 -10.59 4.68
C GLY A 82 -12.85 -10.56 3.63
N GLY A 83 -12.62 -9.42 2.98
CA GLY A 83 -11.46 -9.18 2.12
C GLY A 83 -10.15 -9.08 2.91
N ASN A 84 -9.02 -9.04 2.21
CA ASN A 84 -7.69 -8.97 2.84
C ASN A 84 -6.83 -7.86 2.25
N LEU A 85 -6.12 -7.16 3.13
CA LEU A 85 -4.97 -6.32 2.78
C LEU A 85 -3.70 -7.04 3.25
N ARG A 86 -2.82 -7.41 2.30
CA ARG A 86 -1.47 -7.90 2.60
C ARG A 86 -0.47 -6.77 2.37
N VAL A 87 0.29 -6.45 3.42
CA VAL A 87 1.29 -5.39 3.41
C VAL A 87 2.67 -5.92 3.78
N ALA A 88 3.73 -5.37 3.18
CA ALA A 88 5.12 -5.64 3.56
C ALA A 88 5.97 -4.36 3.46
N VAL A 89 6.87 -4.18 4.43
CA VAL A 89 7.81 -3.05 4.54
C VAL A 89 9.16 -3.54 5.08
N PRO A 90 10.25 -2.78 4.88
CA PRO A 90 11.51 -3.03 5.56
C PRO A 90 11.36 -3.04 7.10
N ASP A 91 12.03 -3.99 7.78
CA ASP A 91 11.97 -4.15 9.24
C ASP A 91 13.15 -3.46 9.93
N GLY A 92 12.86 -2.48 10.77
CA GLY A 92 13.81 -1.78 11.61
C GLY A 92 14.57 -2.66 12.62
N ASN A 93 14.20 -3.93 12.81
CA ASN A 93 14.95 -4.87 13.63
C ASN A 93 15.93 -5.76 12.84
N PHE A 94 15.96 -5.70 11.51
CA PHE A 94 16.85 -6.56 10.73
C PHE A 94 18.32 -6.09 10.89
N PRO A 95 19.24 -6.88 11.47
CA PRO A 95 20.51 -6.36 12.01
C PRO A 95 21.50 -5.68 11.04
N PRO A 96 21.66 -6.10 9.77
CA PRO A 96 22.72 -5.57 8.90
C PRO A 96 22.68 -4.05 8.76
N GLU A 97 23.83 -3.40 8.97
CA GLU A 97 23.92 -1.94 9.03
C GLU A 97 23.53 -1.28 7.69
N ASP A 98 24.03 -1.79 6.57
CA ASP A 98 23.69 -1.27 5.24
C ASP A 98 22.19 -1.33 4.97
N TYR A 99 21.54 -2.43 5.36
CA TYR A 99 20.09 -2.56 5.27
C TYR A 99 19.39 -1.50 6.12
N GLN A 100 19.85 -1.32 7.37
CA GLN A 100 19.28 -0.37 8.30
C GLN A 100 19.43 1.08 7.84
N ARG A 101 20.53 1.41 7.14
CA ARG A 101 20.70 2.71 6.47
C ARG A 101 19.65 2.89 5.37
N MET A 102 19.45 1.89 4.51
CA MET A 102 18.41 1.94 3.47
C MET A 102 17.01 2.05 4.07
N ALA A 103 16.67 1.24 5.08
CA ALA A 103 15.36 1.26 5.72
C ALA A 103 15.03 2.65 6.29
N ARG A 104 16.00 3.33 6.91
CA ARG A 104 15.89 4.70 7.44
C ARG A 104 15.89 5.82 6.39
N GLY A 105 16.00 5.48 5.12
CA GLY A 105 16.10 6.46 4.04
C GLY A 105 17.45 7.17 3.93
N ASP A 106 18.49 6.68 4.60
CA ASP A 106 19.87 7.14 4.46
C ASP A 106 20.53 6.49 3.23
N ALA A 107 19.84 6.58 2.09
CA ALA A 107 20.26 6.06 0.80
C ALA A 107 20.77 7.20 -0.11
N PRO A 108 21.67 6.92 -1.06
CA PRO A 108 22.13 7.93 -2.01
C PRO A 108 20.96 8.55 -2.79
N PRO A 109 21.05 9.84 -3.18
CA PRO A 109 20.03 10.49 -4.01
C PRO A 109 19.71 9.67 -5.27
N GLY A 110 18.41 9.49 -5.56
CA GLY A 110 17.92 8.69 -6.69
C GLY A 110 17.80 7.19 -6.41
N HIS A 111 18.24 6.70 -5.24
CA HIS A 111 17.92 5.36 -4.79
C HIS A 111 16.44 5.29 -4.36
N PRO A 112 15.71 4.18 -4.62
CA PRO A 112 14.30 4.04 -4.22
C PRO A 112 14.06 4.17 -2.72
N ALA A 113 15.09 3.98 -1.90
CA ALA A 113 14.96 4.12 -0.45
C ALA A 113 15.16 5.56 0.05
N ALA A 114 15.69 6.46 -0.77
CA ALA A 114 16.11 7.80 -0.34
C ALA A 114 14.93 8.70 0.09
N ASP A 115 13.70 8.34 -0.26
CA ASP A 115 12.47 9.04 0.11
C ASP A 115 11.64 8.29 1.17
N HIS A 116 12.19 7.24 1.80
CA HIS A 116 11.57 6.65 2.99
C HIS A 116 11.41 7.72 4.08
N LYS A 117 10.21 7.80 4.64
CA LYS A 117 9.83 8.74 5.70
C LYS A 117 9.67 8.07 7.06
N THR A 118 9.32 6.79 7.08
CA THR A 118 9.00 6.06 8.31
C THR A 118 9.63 4.67 8.31
N VAL A 119 10.23 4.28 9.44
CA VAL A 119 10.72 2.91 9.67
C VAL A 119 9.78 2.19 10.62
N TYR A 120 9.39 0.98 10.24
CA TYR A 120 8.53 0.14 11.08
C TYR A 120 9.28 -1.04 11.66
N THR A 121 8.69 -1.60 12.71
CA THR A 121 9.05 -2.91 13.26
C THR A 121 7.83 -3.80 13.22
N TYR A 122 8.00 -5.10 13.48
CA TYR A 122 6.85 -6.01 13.65
C TYR A 122 5.87 -5.58 14.76
N LYS A 123 6.27 -4.71 15.69
CA LYS A 123 5.39 -4.17 16.74
C LYS A 123 4.66 -2.91 16.29
N THR A 124 5.37 -1.99 15.63
CA THR A 124 4.81 -0.67 15.27
C THR A 124 4.01 -0.71 13.99
N PHE A 125 4.33 -1.61 13.04
CA PHE A 125 3.60 -1.66 11.77
C PHE A 125 2.13 -2.07 11.93
N PRO A 126 1.79 -3.12 12.70
CA PRO A 126 0.39 -3.52 12.87
C PRO A 126 -0.48 -2.42 13.51
N GLU A 127 0.09 -1.58 14.39
CA GLU A 127 -0.65 -0.50 15.05
C GLU A 127 -1.22 0.54 14.07
N ILE A 128 -0.64 0.65 12.87
CA ILE A 128 -1.16 1.51 11.80
C ILE A 128 -2.58 1.11 11.40
N PHE A 129 -2.84 -0.20 11.36
CA PHE A 129 -4.08 -0.78 10.85
C PHE A 129 -5.12 -1.02 11.95
N CYS A 130 -4.72 -1.07 13.23
CA CYS A 130 -5.66 -1.26 14.35
C CYS A 130 -6.59 -0.06 14.59
N LYS A 131 -6.29 1.10 13.98
CA LYS A 131 -7.07 2.34 14.14
C LYS A 131 -7.90 2.70 12.90
N ALA A 132 -7.89 1.83 11.89
CA ALA A 132 -8.62 1.99 10.64
C ALA A 132 -10.08 1.57 10.76
#